data_AF-A0A969F0T2-F1
#
_entry.id   AF-A0A969F0T2-F1
#
_cell.length_a   1.000
_cell.length_b   1.000
_cell.length_c   1.000
_cell.angle_alpha   90.00
_cell.angle_beta   90.00
_cell.angle_gamma   90.00
#
_symmetry.space_group_name_H-M   'P 1'
#
loop_
_entity.id
_entity.type
_entity.pdbx_description
1 polymer ?
#
loop_
_entity_poly.entity_id
_entity_poly.type
_entity_poly.pdbx_seq_one_letter_code
_entity_poly.pdbx_strand_id
1 'polypeptide(L)' 'MVTPAPVVLPDGIALGDRVSITPTDYGLIPVAGELVVASAREFAVRRHDESAGEIVVHFPRVGFQIAASSDDQN' A
#
# COMPACT_ATOMS: atom_id res chain seq x y z
N MET A 1 17.14 -22.72 -1.72
CA MET A 1 16.33 -21.55 -2.11
C MET A 1 15.51 -21.16 -0.89
N VAL A 2 15.80 -20.04 -0.24
CA VAL A 2 15.00 -19.57 0.90
C VAL A 2 13.81 -18.81 0.33
N THR A 3 12.62 -19.40 0.37
CA THR A 3 11.39 -18.63 0.14
C THR A 3 11.22 -17.74 1.36
N PRO A 4 11.26 -16.40 1.24
CA PRO A 4 10.96 -15.55 2.38
C PRO A 4 9.54 -15.87 2.85
N ALA A 5 9.36 -15.95 4.17
CA ALA A 5 8.03 -16.13 4.73
C ALA A 5 7.11 -15.00 4.22
N PRO A 6 5.85 -15.33 3.86
CA PRO A 6 4.91 -14.32 3.39
C PRO A 6 4.76 -13.25 4.47
N VAL A 7 4.91 -11.99 4.06
CA VAL A 7 4.62 -10.86 4.93
C VAL A 7 3.12 -10.88 5.18
N VAL A 8 2.71 -11.26 6.39
CA VAL A 8 1.30 -11.20 6.80
C VAL A 8 0.96 -9.75 7.08
N LEU A 9 0.04 -9.20 6.30
CA LEU A 9 -0.47 -7.85 6.48
C LEU A 9 -1.72 -7.87 7.36
N PRO A 10 -2.08 -6.72 7.97
CA PRO A 10 -3.33 -6.62 8.71
C PRO A 10 -4.52 -7.06 7.86
N ASP A 11 -5.53 -7.62 8.51
CA ASP A 11 -6.84 -7.92 7.90
C ASP A 11 -6.80 -8.81 6.64
N GLY A 12 -5.74 -9.58 6.46
CA GLY A 12 -5.61 -10.50 5.32
C GLY A 12 -5.23 -9.84 3.99
N ILE A 13 -4.78 -8.58 4.01
CA ILE A 13 -4.34 -7.86 2.82
C ILE A 13 -3.22 -8.63 2.10
N ALA A 14 -3.32 -8.72 0.77
CA ALA A 14 -2.36 -9.36 -0.10
C ALA A 14 -1.86 -8.41 -1.21
N LEU A 15 -0.80 -8.83 -1.90
CA LEU A 15 -0.37 -8.15 -3.13
C LEU A 15 -1.49 -8.23 -4.18
N GLY A 16 -1.73 -7.13 -4.89
CA GLY A 16 -2.82 -6.97 -5.83
C GLY A 16 -4.10 -6.39 -5.22
N ASP A 17 -4.23 -6.36 -3.89
CA ASP A 17 -5.39 -5.75 -3.25
C ASP A 17 -5.35 -4.23 -3.39
N ARG A 18 -6.55 -3.64 -3.44
CA ARG A 18 -6.68 -2.19 -3.35
C ARG A 18 -6.59 -1.76 -1.89
N VAL A 19 -5.65 -0.86 -1.62
CA VAL A 19 -5.32 -0.41 -0.28
C VAL A 19 -5.16 1.10 -0.25
N SER A 20 -5.19 1.65 0.96
CA SER A 20 -4.71 3.00 1.25
C SER A 20 -3.54 2.94 2.22
N ILE A 21 -2.53 3.76 1.96
CA ILE A 21 -1.39 3.96 2.85
C ILE A 21 -1.43 5.39 3.37
N THR A 22 -1.40 5.55 4.69
CA THR A 22 -1.57 6.85 5.35
C THR A 22 -0.40 7.10 6.30
N PRO A 23 0.20 8.30 6.32
CA PRO A 23 1.13 8.69 7.38
C PRO A 23 0.48 8.53 8.76
N THR A 24 1.28 8.28 9.79
CA THR A 24 0.78 8.14 11.17
C THR A 24 1.04 9.35 12.05
N ASP A 25 1.86 10.31 11.59
CA ASP A 25 2.33 11.45 12.38
C ASP A 25 1.61 12.76 12.03
N TYR A 26 1.60 13.17 10.77
CA TYR A 26 0.94 14.38 10.29
C TYR A 26 0.45 14.23 8.86
N GLY A 27 -0.43 15.14 8.42
CA GLY A 27 -0.92 15.14 7.03
C GLY A 27 -1.53 13.80 6.64
N LEU A 28 -2.45 13.29 7.47
CA LEU A 28 -3.14 11.99 7.42
C LEU A 28 -4.02 11.80 6.16
N ILE A 29 -3.45 12.11 5.00
CA ILE A 29 -4.06 12.04 3.69
C ILE A 29 -3.67 10.69 3.09
N PRO A 30 -4.62 9.78 2.87
CA PRO A 30 -4.33 8.46 2.34
C PRO A 30 -3.86 8.53 0.89
N VAL A 31 -2.90 7.67 0.56
CA VAL A 31 -2.54 7.37 -0.83
C VAL A 31 -3.12 6.00 -1.18
N ALA A 32 -4.16 6.01 -2.03
CA ALA A 32 -4.82 4.80 -2.50
C ALA A 32 -4.18 4.25 -3.78
N GLY A 33 -4.19 2.92 -3.89
CA GLY A 33 -3.72 2.22 -5.08
C GLY A 33 -3.73 0.70 -4.90
N GLU A 34 -3.23 0.00 -5.90
CA GLU A 34 -3.02 -1.45 -5.86
C GLU A 34 -1.71 -1.77 -5.16
N LEU A 35 -1.71 -2.64 -4.15
CA LEU A 35 -0.51 -3.01 -3.42
C LEU A 35 0.42 -3.88 -4.28
N VAL A 36 1.55 -3.33 -4.71
CA VAL A 36 2.53 -4.02 -5.57
C VAL A 36 3.81 -4.43 -4.84
N VAL A 37 4.11 -3.80 -3.69
CA VAL A 37 5.22 -4.20 -2.81
C VAL A 37 4.75 -4.23 -1.37
N ALA A 38 5.07 -5.32 -0.67
CA ALA A 38 4.90 -5.45 0.78
C ALA A 38 6.10 -6.20 1.37
N SER A 39 6.96 -5.46 2.07
CA SER A 39 8.15 -6.01 2.72
C SER A 39 8.27 -5.53 4.17
N ALA A 40 9.28 -6.04 4.88
CA ALA A 40 9.63 -5.54 6.20
C ALA A 40 10.12 -4.07 6.20
N ARG A 41 10.50 -3.51 5.03
CA ARG A 41 11.12 -2.18 4.91
C ARG A 41 10.22 -1.15 4.27
N GLU A 42 9.35 -1.58 3.36
CA GLU A 42 8.53 -0.68 2.57
C GLU A 42 7.21 -1.31 2.13
N PHE A 43 6.30 -0.42 1.77
CA PHE A 43 5.14 -0.69 0.95
C PHE A 43 5.25 0.08 -0.35
N ALA A 44 4.61 -0.39 -1.41
CA ALA A 44 4.41 0.43 -2.59
C ALA A 44 3.05 0.15 -3.23
N VAL A 45 2.39 1.22 -3.69
CA VAL A 45 1.12 1.10 -4.43
C VAL A 45 1.28 1.61 -5.85
N ARG A 46 0.69 0.87 -6.79
CA ARG A 46 0.50 1.30 -8.17
C ARG A 46 -0.80 2.11 -8.27
N ARG A 47 -0.74 3.26 -8.95
CA ARG A 47 -1.90 4.11 -9.23
C ARG A 47 -1.73 4.87 -10.54
N HIS A 48 -2.84 5.36 -11.08
CA HIS A 48 -2.85 6.27 -12.22
C HIS A 48 -2.94 7.71 -11.72
N ASP A 49 -2.11 8.57 -12.28
CA ASP A 49 -2.15 10.03 -12.11
C ASP A 49 -2.33 10.69 -13.49
N GLU A 50 -3.18 11.71 -13.59
CA GLU A 50 -3.52 12.33 -14.87
C GLU A 50 -2.32 12.99 -15.57
N SER A 51 -1.34 13.46 -14.79
CA SER A 51 -0.16 14.15 -15.30
C SER A 51 1.04 13.22 -15.48
N ALA A 52 1.15 12.18 -14.67
CA ALA A 52 2.31 11.27 -14.65
C ALA A 52 2.04 9.88 -15.25
N GLY A 53 0.79 9.53 -15.56
CA GLY A 53 0.42 8.18 -16.02
C GLY A 53 0.47 7.15 -14.89
N GLU A 54 0.82 5.91 -15.21
CA GLU A 54 0.97 4.85 -14.21
C GLU A 54 2.25 5.05 -13.40
N ILE A 55 2.09 5.19 -12.09
CA ILE A 55 3.19 5.38 -11.15
C ILE A 55 3.12 4.37 -10.01
N VAL A 56 4.28 4.07 -9.44
CA VAL A 56 4.42 3.30 -8.20
C VAL A 56 4.97 4.22 -7.12
N VAL A 57 4.21 4.39 -6.03
CA VAL A 57 4.60 5.25 -4.91
C VAL A 57 5.10 4.38 -3.76
N HIS A 58 6.35 4.60 -3.35
CA HIS A 58 7.00 3.85 -2.28
C HIS A 58 6.89 4.57 -0.93
N PHE A 59 6.61 3.81 0.12
CA PHE A 59 6.47 4.27 1.49
C PHE A 59 7.37 3.47 2.42
N PRO A 60 8.16 4.12 3.29
CA PRO A 60 8.80 3.43 4.41
C PRO A 60 7.78 2.69 5.27
N ARG A 61 8.15 1.53 5.83
CA ARG A 61 7.27 0.76 6.72
C ARG A 61 6.95 1.50 8.03
N VAL A 62 7.91 2.26 8.53
CA VAL A 62 7.78 3.03 9.78
C VAL A 62 7.15 4.38 9.47
N GLY A 63 6.17 4.79 10.28
CA GLY A 63 5.47 6.07 10.11
C GLY A 63 4.28 6.01 9.15
N PHE A 64 3.95 4.83 8.61
CA PHE A 64 2.83 4.63 7.70
C PHE A 64 2.01 3.41 8.12
N GLN A 65 0.69 3.55 8.00
CA GLN A 65 -0.27 2.46 8.19
C GLN A 65 -0.91 2.09 6.84
N ILE A 66 -1.27 0.82 6.70
CA ILE A 66 -1.96 0.28 5.54
C ILE A 66 -3.34 -0.20 5.96
N ALA A 67 -4.35 0.09 5.15
CA ALA A 67 -5.71 -0.40 5.33
C ALA A 67 -6.28 -0.85 3.98
N ALA A 68 -7.15 -1.87 3.99
CA ALA A 68 -7.94 -2.21 2.82
C ALA A 68 -8.75 -0.98 2.40
N SER A 69 -8.71 -0.61 1.12
CA SER A 69 -9.56 0.49 0.65
C SER A 69 -10.92 -0.08 0.32
N SER A 70 -11.94 0.31 1.09
CA SER A 70 -13.34 0.02 0.75
C SER A 70 -13.78 0.91 -0.41
N ASP A 71 -13.46 0.54 -1.64
CA ASP A 71 -14.10 1.07 -2.86
C ASP A 71 -15.15 0.07 -3.40
N ASP A 72 -15.91 -0.54 -2.49
CA ASP A 72 -17.04 -1.43 -2.78
C ASP A 72 -18.29 -0.91 -2.06
N GLN A 73 -18.70 0.31 -2.42
CA GLN A 73 -19.92 0.97 -1.92
C GLN A 73 -20.79 1.49 -3.09
N ASN A 74 -20.79 0.76 -4.21
CA ASN A 74 -21.80 0.92 -5.26
C ASN A 74 -22.32 -0.43 -5.77
#